data_AF-A0A929YHM4-F1
#
_entry.id   AF-A0A929YHM4-F1
#
_cell.length_a   1.000
_cell.length_b   1.000
_cell.length_c   1.000
_cell.angle_alpha   90.00
_cell.angle_beta   90.00
_cell.angle_gamma   90.00
#
_symmetry.space_group_name_H-M   'P 1'
#
loop_
_entity.id
_entity.type
_entity.pdbx_description
1 polymer ?
#
loop_
_entity_poly.entity_id
_entity_poly.type
_entity_poly.pdbx_seq_one_letter_code
_entity_poly.pdbx_strand_id
1 'polypeptide(L)'
;MGKYDIYIENLKKEESFNKEQDRLHNKHSDIDENKVIVEKSNTIKFVLSFLRASIKTIATIILVSLAAIGIITLIYPEIRAEFIEVILNIFNEGKKMI
;
A
#
# COMPACT_ATOMS: atom_id res chain seq x y z
N MET A 1 22.28 10.06 -35.69
CA MET A 1 23.04 8.85 -35.31
C MET A 1 23.42 8.10 -36.58
N GLY A 2 24.69 7.73 -36.73
CA GLY A 2 25.15 6.94 -37.86
C GLY A 2 24.73 5.47 -37.73
N LYS A 3 24.67 4.75 -38.85
CA LYS A 3 24.35 3.31 -38.89
C LYS A 3 25.26 2.46 -37.99
N TYR A 4 26.52 2.89 -37.84
CA TYR A 4 27.50 2.25 -36.97
C TYR A 4 27.22 2.46 -35.48
N ASP A 5 26.80 3.66 -35.08
CA ASP A 5 26.47 3.96 -33.67
C ASP A 5 25.33 3.09 -33.16
N ILE A 6 24.30 2.90 -34.00
CA ILE A 6 23.14 2.04 -33.72
C ILE A 6 23.58 0.58 -33.56
N TYR A 7 24.52 0.11 -34.38
CA TYR A 7 25.04 -1.26 -34.30
C TYR A 7 25.77 -1.50 -32.97
N ILE A 8 26.63 -0.57 -32.56
CA ILE A 8 27.35 -0.64 -31.28
C ILE A 8 26.38 -0.58 -30.09
N GLU A 9 25.33 0.25 -30.17
CA GLU A 9 24.30 0.31 -29.13
C GLU A 9 23.55 -1.01 -28.98
N ASN A 10 23.18 -1.65 -30.09
CA ASN A 10 22.49 -2.94 -30.08
C ASN A 10 23.38 -4.05 -29.50
N LEU A 11 24.67 -4.09 -29.85
CA LEU A 11 25.63 -5.04 -29.28
C LEU A 11 25.72 -4.90 -27.74
N LYS A 12 25.78 -3.67 -27.24
CA LYS A 12 25.80 -3.41 -25.79
C LYS A 12 24.51 -3.86 -25.10
N LYS A 13 23.36 -3.63 -25.73
CA LYS A 13 22.06 -4.09 -25.21
C LYS A 13 22.01 -5.62 -25.12
N GLU A 14 22.45 -6.30 -26.17
CA GLU A 14 22.51 -7.77 -26.23
C GLU A 14 23.45 -8.33 -25.15
N GLU A 15 24.65 -7.76 -25.00
CA GLU A 15 25.59 -8.16 -23.94
C GLU A 15 24.99 -7.95 -22.53
N SER A 16 24.33 -6.82 -22.30
CA SER A 16 23.68 -6.54 -21.00
C SER A 16 22.52 -7.48 -20.71
N PHE A 17 21.73 -7.83 -21.73
CA PHE A 17 20.62 -8.76 -21.62
C PHE A 17 21.12 -10.17 -21.28
N ASN A 18 22.16 -10.66 -21.96
CA ASN A 18 22.73 -11.98 -21.72
C ASN A 18 23.31 -12.08 -20.29
N LYS A 19 24.05 -11.06 -19.84
CA LYS A 19 24.56 -11.01 -18.46
C LYS A 19 23.45 -11.01 -17.41
N GLU A 20 22.34 -10.32 -17.68
CA GLU A 20 21.19 -10.30 -16.78
C GLU A 20 20.47 -11.65 -16.75
N GLN A 21 20.32 -12.30 -17.90
CA GLN A 21 19.78 -13.64 -18.03
C GLN A 21 20.64 -14.67 -17.28
N ASP A 22 21.96 -14.65 -17.46
CA ASP A 22 22.89 -15.52 -16.72
C ASP A 22 22.72 -15.35 -15.20
N ARG A 23 22.61 -14.10 -14.74
CA ARG A 23 22.36 -13.81 -13.32
C ARG A 23 21.02 -14.38 -12.85
N LEU A 24 19.97 -14.29 -13.65
CA LEU A 24 18.64 -14.80 -13.32
C LEU A 24 18.59 -16.32 -13.30
N HIS A 25 19.26 -17.02 -14.23
CA HIS A 25 19.37 -18.48 -14.21
C HIS A 25 20.22 -18.99 -13.04
N ASN A 26 21.28 -18.26 -12.67
CA ASN A 26 22.04 -18.55 -11.45
C ASN A 26 21.19 -18.39 -10.18
N LYS A 27 20.25 -17.44 -10.17
CA LYS A 27 19.33 -17.19 -9.05
C LYS A 27 18.19 -18.22 -8.99
N HIS A 28 17.70 -18.67 -10.14
CA HIS A 28 16.58 -19.60 -10.31
C HIS A 28 17.05 -20.85 -11.07
N SER A 29 17.87 -21.67 -10.41
CA SER A 29 18.53 -22.84 -11.00
C SER A 29 17.58 -23.99 -11.37
N ASP A 30 16.31 -23.90 -10.97
CA ASP A 30 15.23 -24.82 -11.32
C ASP A 30 14.55 -24.49 -12.65
N ILE A 31 14.89 -23.34 -13.26
CA ILE A 31 14.33 -22.90 -14.54
C ILE A 31 15.28 -23.25 -15.69
N ASP A 32 14.75 -23.98 -16.68
CA ASP A 32 15.43 -24.34 -17.94
C ASP A 32 16.16 -23.14 -18.56
N GLU A 33 17.44 -23.35 -18.89
CA GLU A 33 18.36 -22.37 -19.49
C GLU A 33 17.85 -21.82 -20.83
N ASN A 34 16.96 -22.54 -21.54
CA ASN A 34 16.35 -22.08 -22.78
C ASN A 34 15.16 -21.12 -22.58
N LYS A 35 14.82 -20.74 -21.34
CA LYS A 35 13.68 -19.86 -21.04
C LYS A 35 14.12 -18.48 -20.59
N VAL A 36 13.48 -17.45 -21.12
CA VAL A 36 13.71 -16.08 -20.64
C VAL A 36 13.05 -15.86 -19.28
N ILE A 37 13.80 -15.38 -18.30
CA ILE A 37 13.31 -15.13 -16.94
C ILE A 37 12.95 -13.65 -16.82
N VAL A 38 11.74 -13.36 -16.35
CA VAL A 38 11.29 -11.98 -16.12
C VAL A 38 10.75 -11.86 -14.70
N GLU A 39 11.49 -11.17 -13.84
CA GLU A 39 11.02 -10.86 -12.49
C GLU A 39 10.01 -9.71 -12.55
N LYS A 40 8.77 -9.98 -12.14
CA LYS A 40 7.74 -8.93 -12.02
C LYS A 40 7.72 -8.41 -10.59
N SER A 41 8.00 -7.12 -10.41
CA SER A 41 7.76 -6.46 -9.14
C SER A 41 6.25 -6.25 -8.94
N ASN A 42 5.64 -7.01 -8.02
CA ASN A 42 4.23 -6.83 -7.67
C ASN A 42 4.03 -5.84 -6.51
N THR A 43 5.11 -5.17 -6.09
CA THR A 43 5.15 -4.27 -4.93
C THR A 43 4.10 -3.16 -5.02
N ILE A 44 3.93 -2.55 -6.20
CA ILE A 44 2.95 -1.47 -6.39
C ILE A 44 1.52 -1.99 -6.17
N LYS A 45 1.17 -3.15 -6.74
CA LYS A 45 -0.16 -3.75 -6.55
C LYS A 45 -0.40 -4.13 -5.08
N PHE A 46 0.63 -4.65 -4.42
CA PHE A 46 0.58 -4.97 -3.00
C PHE A 46 0.34 -3.72 -2.14
N VAL A 47 1.10 -2.65 -2.36
CA VAL A 47 0.97 -1.38 -1.60
C VAL A 47 -0.42 -0.78 -1.77
N LEU A 48 -0.95 -0.76 -3.00
CA LEU A 48 -2.31 -0.25 -3.26
C LEU A 48 -3.38 -1.11 -2.57
N SER A 49 -3.25 -2.43 -2.64
CA SER A 49 -4.17 -3.35 -1.97
C SER A 49 -4.11 -3.20 -0.45
N PHE A 50 -2.90 -3.05 0.09
CA PHE A 50 -2.67 -2.84 1.52
C PHE A 50 -3.30 -1.53 1.99
N LEU A 51 -3.08 -0.42 1.28
CA LEU A 51 -3.65 0.88 1.64
C LEU A 51 -5.19 0.83 1.65
N ARG A 52 -5.80 0.20 0.64
CA ARG A 52 -7.25 0.02 0.58
C ARG A 52 -7.78 -0.81 1.77
N ALA A 53 -7.09 -1.90 2.10
CA ALA A 53 -7.47 -2.74 3.23
C ALA A 53 -7.33 -1.97 4.55
N SER A 54 -6.23 -1.24 4.75
CA SER A 54 -5.98 -0.44 5.95
C SER A 54 -7.05 0.63 6.18
N ILE A 55 -7.44 1.37 5.13
CA ILE A 55 -8.52 2.37 5.23
C ILE A 55 -9.84 1.69 5.64
N LYS A 56 -10.17 0.54 5.03
CA LYS A 56 -11.38 -0.20 5.37
C LYS A 56 -11.35 -0.69 6.83
N THR A 57 -10.21 -1.19 7.30
CA THR A 57 -10.03 -1.65 8.67
C THR A 57 -10.22 -0.51 9.66
N ILE A 58 -9.58 0.64 9.42
CA ILE A 58 -9.71 1.83 10.27
C ILE A 58 -11.17 2.30 10.31
N ALA A 59 -11.84 2.40 9.16
CA ALA A 59 -13.25 2.77 9.10
C ALA A 59 -14.14 1.80 9.87
N THR A 60 -13.85 0.50 9.80
CA THR A 60 -14.59 -0.53 10.54
C THR A 60 -14.39 -0.39 12.04
N ILE A 61 -13.17 -0.15 12.50
CA ILE A 61 -12.86 0.07 13.93
C ILE A 61 -13.61 1.31 14.44
N ILE A 62 -13.55 2.42 13.70
CA ILE A 62 -14.27 3.65 14.06
C ILE A 62 -15.78 3.39 14.14
N LEU A 63 -16.34 2.69 13.15
CA LEU A 63 -17.76 2.35 13.11
C LEU A 63 -18.19 1.49 14.31
N VAL A 64 -17.41 0.47 14.65
CA VAL A 64 -17.69 -0.41 15.81
C VAL A 64 -17.62 0.37 17.12
N SER A 65 -16.61 1.22 17.28
CA SER A 65 -16.48 2.08 18.47
C SER A 65 -17.65 3.05 18.60
N LEU A 66 -18.05 3.71 17.51
CA LEU A 66 -19.22 4.59 17.47
C LEU A 66 -20.51 3.84 17.80
N ALA A 67 -20.68 2.63 17.26
CA ALA A 67 -21.84 1.79 17.54
C ALA A 67 -21.91 1.40 19.02
N ALA A 68 -20.79 1.01 19.62
CA ALA A 68 -20.73 0.66 21.04
C ALA A 68 -21.11 1.86 21.93
N ILE A 69 -20.55 3.04 21.66
CA ILE A 69 -20.88 4.28 22.39
C ILE A 69 -22.37 4.64 22.21
N GLY A 70 -22.88 4.53 20.99
CA GLY A 70 -24.29 4.78 20.67
C GLY A 70 -25.24 3.84 21.45
N ILE A 71 -24.90 2.55 21.55
CA ILE A 71 -25.69 1.59 22.33
C ILE A 71 -25.65 1.93 23.82
N ILE A 72 -24.47 2.23 24.37
CA ILE A 72 -24.31 2.56 25.79
C ILE A 72 -25.15 3.79 26.17
N THR A 73 -25.07 4.85 25.37
CA THR A 73 -25.85 6.09 25.59
C THR A 73 -27.35 5.90 25.37
N LEU A 74 -27.75 4.93 24.54
CA LEU A 74 -29.15 4.58 24.38
C LEU A 74 -29.70 3.89 25.63
N ILE A 75 -28.98 2.90 26.18
CA ILE A 75 -29.38 2.12 27.36
C ILE A 75 -29.33 2.95 28.64
N TYR A 76 -28.31 3.81 28.80
CA TYR A 76 -28.11 4.65 29.97
C TYR A 76 -28.37 6.12 29.62
N PRO A 77 -29.61 6.63 29.81
CA PRO A 77 -29.94 8.01 29.46
C PRO A 77 -29.28 9.05 30.38
N GLU A 78 -28.95 8.65 31.62
CA GLU A 78 -28.32 9.49 32.64
C GLU A 78 -27.05 10.17 32.10
N ILE A 79 -26.21 9.44 31.38
CA ILE A 79 -24.87 9.89 30.94
C ILE A 79 -24.87 10.73 29.65
N ARG A 80 -26.03 10.96 29.04
CA ARG A 80 -26.12 11.60 27.72
C ARG A 80 -25.67 13.05 27.75
N ALA A 81 -26.03 13.78 28.80
CA ALA A 81 -25.73 15.21 28.93
C ALA A 81 -24.22 15.42 29.05
N GLU A 82 -23.58 14.68 29.95
CA GLU A 82 -22.14 14.68 30.18
C GLU A 82 -21.39 14.24 28.92
N PHE A 83 -21.89 13.21 28.22
CA PHE A 83 -21.29 12.76 26.98
C PHE A 83 -21.30 13.84 25.90
N ILE A 84 -22.43 14.53 25.70
CA ILE A 84 -22.54 15.63 24.74
C ILE A 84 -21.62 16.81 25.13
N GLU A 85 -21.54 17.14 26.42
CA GLU A 85 -20.66 18.19 26.91
C GLU A 85 -19.19 17.89 26.59
N VAL A 86 -18.72 16.66 26.85
CA VAL A 86 -17.35 16.23 26.51
C VAL A 86 -17.09 16.35 25.01
N ILE A 87 -18.03 15.90 24.16
CA ILE A 87 -17.89 16.02 22.70
C ILE A 87 -17.76 17.49 22.28
N LEU A 88 -18.63 18.37 22.79
CA LEU A 88 -18.59 19.80 22.48
C LEU A 88 -17.27 20.46 22.94
N ASN A 89 -16.77 20.08 24.12
CA ASN A 89 -15.50 20.57 24.63
C ASN A 89 -14.33 20.15 23.74
N ILE A 90 -14.28 18.88 23.30
CA ILE A 90 -13.26 18.39 22.36
C ILE A 90 -13.30 19.17 21.05
N PHE A 91 -14.49 19.42 20.48
CA PHE A 91 -14.63 20.21 19.25
C PHE A 91 -14.17 21.65 19.43
N ASN A 92 -14.50 22.27 20.57
CA ASN A 92 -14.11 23.64 20.87
C ASN A 92 -12.60 23.77 21.09
N GLU A 93 -11.97 22.82 21.78
CA GLU A 93 -10.51 22.77 21.95
C GLU A 93 -9.79 22.54 20.61
N GLY A 94 -10.27 21.57 19.81
CA GLY A 94 -9.73 21.32 18.48
C GLY A 94 -9.82 22.55 17.57
N LYS A 95 -10.92 23.30 17.64
CA LYS A 95 -11.09 24.56 16.90
C LYS A 95 -10.16 25.67 17.40
N LYS A 96 -9.83 25.70 18.70
CA LYS A 96 -8.85 26.67 19.26
C LYS A 96 -7.41 26.35 18.86
N MET A 97 -7.11 25.08 18.54
CA MET A 97 -5.77 24.63 18.16
C MET A 97 -5.43 24.90 16.69
N ILE A 98 -6.41 25.24 15.85
CA ILE A 98 -6.27 25.60 14.44
C ILE A 98 -6.34 27.12 14.29
#